data_AF-A0A7V3KAN7-F1
#
_entry.id   AF-A0A7V3KAN7-F1
#
_cell.length_a   1.000
_cell.length_b   1.000
_cell.length_c   1.000
_cell.angle_alpha   90.00
_cell.angle_beta   90.00
_cell.angle_gamma   90.00
#
_symmetry.space_group_name_H-M   'P 1'
#
loop_
_entity.id
_entity.type
_entity.pdbx_description
1 polymer ?
#
loop_
_entity_poly.entity_id
_entity_poly.type
_entity_poly.pdbx_seq_one_letter_code
_entity_poly.pdbx_strand_id
1 'polypeptide(L)'
;MNKKRILVLMMSLMLCMGFSLFEKTKWVWHKGEYSYVRLAKPDKEIDKLEHPAEISQEQIQAILTSIRYQRAWINLGNLVKPKEYDLFTAEEAEQIAPYLAQGLKEANSNQWVDFSLEVYRGQMIIFGSDQVTDGVAFVRDGKLNLAFRNISEKIGQEVSLNIVSPLKAFPGSARLIPGKGMELAKNKKGKDTPNWLIIDLKAYAEQEEEVKPAETKEEKKPEPEKKVSQPEQEKTQPRAEKSEPEKPQPTSGKSVKERLLELRELYEQGLITEEQYNKRREEILKEL
;
A
#
# COMPACT_ATOMS: atom_id res chain seq x y z
N MET A 1 -64.30 1.87 38.91
CA MET A 1 -63.03 2.52 38.50
C MET A 1 -62.86 2.33 37.00
N ASN A 2 -62.95 3.41 36.21
CA ASN A 2 -63.32 3.35 34.78
C ASN A 2 -62.18 2.94 33.84
N LYS A 3 -62.44 1.91 33.02
CA LYS A 3 -61.56 1.32 31.99
C LYS A 3 -61.02 2.30 30.93
N LYS A 4 -61.49 3.55 30.90
CA LYS A 4 -61.05 4.60 29.97
C LYS A 4 -59.75 5.31 30.37
N ARG A 5 -59.21 5.06 31.58
CA ARG A 5 -57.91 5.66 32.01
C ARG A 5 -56.69 4.77 31.77
N ILE A 6 -56.87 3.50 31.39
CA ILE A 6 -55.75 2.57 31.10
C ILE A 6 -55.25 2.73 29.65
N LEU A 7 -56.06 3.30 28.75
CA LEU A 7 -55.68 3.45 27.34
C LEU A 7 -54.80 4.68 27.06
N VAL A 8 -54.65 5.61 28.01
CA VAL A 8 -53.81 6.82 27.83
C VAL A 8 -52.38 6.62 28.35
N LEU A 9 -52.12 5.59 29.18
CA LEU A 9 -50.77 5.28 29.67
C LEU A 9 -49.99 4.29 28.79
N MET A 10 -50.66 3.53 27.92
CA MET A 10 -50.02 2.64 26.94
C MET A 10 -49.72 3.31 25.59
N MET A 11 -49.94 4.62 25.47
CA MET A 11 -49.59 5.40 24.28
C MET A 11 -48.37 6.31 24.51
N SER A 12 -47.53 5.98 25.50
CA SER A 12 -46.29 6.70 25.80
C SER A 12 -45.07 5.77 25.95
N LEU A 13 -45.18 4.49 25.57
CA LEU A 13 -44.09 3.50 25.64
C LEU A 13 -43.81 2.85 24.27
N MET A 14 -43.99 3.60 23.19
CA MET A 14 -43.66 3.18 21.83
C MET A 14 -43.01 4.32 21.02
N LEU A 15 -42.12 5.07 21.67
CA LEU A 15 -41.22 6.03 21.00
C LEU A 15 -39.75 5.76 21.35
N CYS A 16 -39.36 4.48 21.37
CA CYS A 16 -37.96 4.07 21.33
C CYS A 16 -37.73 3.01 20.25
N MET A 17 -38.53 3.01 19.17
CA MET A 17 -38.03 2.52 17.90
C MET A 17 -37.07 3.58 17.40
N GLY A 18 -35.83 3.48 17.86
CA GLY A 18 -34.72 4.15 17.23
C GLY A 18 -34.84 3.87 15.74
N PHE A 19 -35.13 4.91 14.97
CA PHE A 19 -34.72 4.92 13.59
C PHE A 19 -33.23 4.58 13.66
N SER A 20 -32.86 3.36 13.27
CA SER A 20 -31.53 3.12 12.74
C SER A 20 -31.47 4.03 11.52
N LEU A 21 -31.09 5.29 11.77
CA LEU A 21 -30.46 6.15 10.78
C LEU A 21 -29.49 5.23 10.08
N PHE A 22 -29.70 5.03 8.78
CA PHE A 22 -28.63 4.59 7.90
C PHE A 22 -27.42 5.42 8.30
N GLU A 23 -26.48 4.82 9.01
CA GLU A 23 -25.30 5.52 9.47
C GLU A 23 -24.53 5.83 8.19
N LYS A 24 -24.75 7.04 7.67
CA LYS A 24 -24.22 7.46 6.38
C LYS A 24 -22.71 7.27 6.44
N THR A 25 -22.14 6.73 5.37
CA THR A 25 -20.70 6.68 5.16
C THR A 25 -20.10 8.02 5.54
N LYS A 26 -19.23 8.03 6.54
CA LYS A 26 -18.59 9.23 7.04
C LYS A 26 -17.20 9.32 6.42
N TRP A 27 -16.97 10.32 5.59
CA TRP A 27 -15.64 10.58 5.03
C TRP A 27 -14.71 11.14 6.11
N VAL A 28 -13.53 10.54 6.22
CA VAL A 28 -12.40 11.07 6.99
C VAL A 28 -11.55 11.93 6.06
N TRP A 29 -11.33 11.44 4.82
CA TRP A 29 -10.63 12.13 3.76
C TRP A 29 -11.10 11.66 2.38
N HIS A 30 -11.05 12.54 1.38
CA HIS A 30 -11.33 12.19 -0.01
C HIS A 30 -10.59 13.14 -0.96
N LYS A 31 -10.09 12.59 -2.07
CA LYS A 31 -9.46 13.32 -3.17
C LYS A 31 -9.70 12.55 -4.47
N GLY A 32 -10.54 13.07 -5.36
CA GLY A 32 -10.91 12.34 -6.57
C GLY A 32 -11.73 11.07 -6.27
N GLU A 33 -11.73 10.12 -7.21
CA GLU A 33 -12.54 8.90 -7.14
C GLU A 33 -11.85 7.77 -6.36
N TYR A 34 -10.54 7.60 -6.56
CA TYR A 34 -9.78 6.44 -6.08
C TYR A 34 -8.86 6.74 -4.89
N SER A 35 -8.93 7.93 -4.31
CA SER A 35 -8.18 8.28 -3.10
C SER A 35 -9.10 8.74 -1.99
N TYR A 36 -9.24 7.93 -0.94
CA TYR A 36 -10.12 8.23 0.18
C TYR A 36 -9.83 7.42 1.44
N VAL A 37 -10.36 7.90 2.56
CA VAL A 37 -10.56 7.17 3.82
C VAL A 37 -11.95 7.50 4.36
N ARG A 38 -12.73 6.47 4.71
CA ARG A 38 -14.09 6.64 5.24
C ARG A 38 -14.45 5.57 6.25
N LEU A 39 -15.36 5.90 7.15
CA LEU A 39 -15.98 4.94 8.05
C LEU A 39 -17.15 4.27 7.32
N ALA A 40 -17.13 2.94 7.30
CA ALA A 40 -18.15 2.15 6.64
C ALA A 40 -18.55 0.97 7.51
N LYS A 41 -19.77 0.47 7.29
CA LYS A 41 -20.23 -0.74 7.97
C LYS A 41 -19.53 -1.96 7.38
N PRO A 42 -18.95 -2.86 8.20
CA PRO A 42 -18.40 -4.11 7.71
C PRO A 42 -19.52 -4.99 7.17
N ASP A 43 -19.15 -5.93 6.30
CA ASP A 43 -20.03 -7.04 5.99
C ASP A 43 -20.39 -7.79 7.28
N LYS A 44 -21.54 -8.50 7.28
CA LYS A 44 -22.07 -9.29 8.41
C LYS A 44 -21.12 -10.37 8.97
N GLU A 45 -19.89 -10.47 8.47
CA GLU A 45 -18.92 -11.50 8.84
C GLU A 45 -17.97 -11.09 9.98
N ILE A 46 -17.98 -9.82 10.43
CA ILE A 46 -17.17 -9.37 11.57
C ILE A 46 -18.06 -8.74 12.65
N ASP A 47 -18.39 -9.54 13.67
CA ASP A 47 -19.32 -9.13 14.73
C ASP A 47 -18.66 -8.40 15.91
N LYS A 48 -17.32 -8.30 15.94
CA LYS A 48 -16.57 -7.70 17.05
C LYS A 48 -15.35 -6.93 16.55
N LEU A 49 -15.51 -5.62 16.40
CA LEU A 49 -14.40 -4.71 16.15
C LEU A 49 -14.04 -3.97 17.43
N GLU A 50 -12.75 -3.89 17.71
CA GLU A 50 -12.18 -3.18 18.86
C GLU A 50 -11.90 -1.73 18.47
N HIS A 51 -12.98 -1.02 18.15
CA HIS A 51 -12.96 0.41 17.84
C HIS A 51 -13.71 1.21 18.91
N PRO A 52 -13.28 2.45 19.19
CA PRO A 52 -12.15 3.15 18.58
C PRO A 52 -10.79 2.57 18.98
N ALA A 53 -9.80 2.69 18.09
CA ALA A 53 -8.44 2.23 18.32
C ALA A 53 -7.45 3.39 18.15
N GLU A 54 -6.60 3.62 19.15
CA GLU A 54 -5.55 4.62 19.09
C GLU A 54 -4.26 4.00 18.57
N ILE A 55 -3.93 4.30 17.31
CA ILE A 55 -2.67 3.94 16.65
C ILE A 55 -2.09 5.24 16.11
N SER A 56 -0.82 5.52 16.41
CA SER A 56 -0.21 6.79 15.98
C SER A 56 -0.03 6.83 14.47
N GLN A 57 0.04 8.04 13.90
CA GLN A 57 0.33 8.22 12.48
C GLN A 57 1.66 7.57 12.11
N GLU A 58 2.69 7.76 12.94
CA GLU A 58 4.04 7.23 12.73
C GLU A 58 4.03 5.71 12.72
N GLN A 59 3.27 5.09 13.63
CA GLN A 59 3.14 3.63 13.66
C GLN A 59 2.40 3.10 12.42
N ILE A 60 1.32 3.76 11.99
CA ILE A 60 0.63 3.39 10.73
C ILE A 60 1.57 3.55 9.53
N GLN A 61 2.31 4.65 9.44
CA GLN A 61 3.26 4.89 8.36
C GLN A 61 4.36 3.81 8.33
N ALA A 62 4.95 3.49 9.49
CA ALA A 62 5.95 2.43 9.61
C ALA A 62 5.39 1.06 9.21
N ILE A 63 4.15 0.75 9.58
CA ILE A 63 3.48 -0.48 9.16
C ILE A 63 3.34 -0.50 7.64
N LEU A 64 2.77 0.54 7.03
CA LEU A 64 2.51 0.59 5.58
C LEU A 64 3.78 0.45 4.74
N THR A 65 4.87 1.12 5.11
CA THR A 65 6.15 1.07 4.38
C THR A 65 6.85 -0.29 4.47
N SER A 66 6.48 -1.13 5.46
CA SER A 66 7.01 -2.49 5.58
C SER A 66 6.22 -3.54 4.79
N ILE A 67 5.06 -3.18 4.23
CA ILE A 67 4.21 -4.10 3.49
C ILE A 67 4.82 -4.35 2.11
N ARG A 68 5.09 -5.62 1.83
CA ARG A 68 5.57 -6.08 0.52
C ARG A 68 4.57 -7.01 -0.14
N TYR A 69 4.64 -7.11 -1.45
CA TYR A 69 3.83 -8.05 -2.21
C TYR A 69 4.63 -8.66 -3.36
N GLN A 70 4.16 -9.81 -3.83
CA GLN A 70 4.63 -10.46 -5.05
C GLN A 70 3.45 -10.62 -6.01
N ARG A 71 3.71 -10.66 -7.31
CA ARG A 71 2.73 -11.13 -8.31
C ARG A 71 3.16 -12.49 -8.83
N ALA A 72 2.20 -13.38 -9.06
CA ALA A 72 2.49 -14.70 -9.60
C ALA A 72 3.15 -14.58 -10.98
N TRP A 73 4.44 -14.88 -11.02
CA TRP A 73 5.22 -14.98 -12.26
C TRP A 73 4.85 -16.26 -13.01
N ILE A 74 5.06 -16.27 -14.33
CA ILE A 74 4.94 -17.48 -15.16
C ILE A 74 5.89 -18.55 -14.61
N ASN A 75 5.37 -19.68 -14.11
CA ASN A 75 6.15 -20.79 -13.55
C ASN A 75 7.26 -21.28 -14.52
N LEU A 76 8.47 -20.70 -14.42
CA LEU A 76 9.68 -21.11 -15.16
C LEU A 76 10.54 -22.07 -14.32
N GLY A 77 9.90 -22.89 -13.48
CA GLY A 77 10.56 -23.79 -12.54
C GLY A 77 11.31 -23.05 -11.42
N ASN A 78 12.00 -23.81 -10.56
CA ASN A 78 12.69 -23.36 -9.34
C ASN A 78 13.91 -22.42 -9.59
N LEU A 79 14.08 -21.88 -10.80
CA LEU A 79 15.28 -21.15 -11.23
C LEU A 79 15.22 -19.64 -10.95
N VAL A 80 14.04 -19.07 -10.70
CA VAL A 80 13.88 -17.62 -10.42
C VAL A 80 13.06 -17.45 -9.14
N LYS A 81 13.66 -16.82 -8.11
CA LYS A 81 12.91 -16.41 -6.92
C LYS A 81 11.88 -15.35 -7.33
N PRO A 82 10.63 -15.44 -6.86
CA PRO A 82 9.64 -14.40 -7.14
C PRO A 82 10.14 -13.06 -6.60
N LYS A 83 10.05 -12.02 -7.42
CA LYS A 83 10.43 -10.68 -7.03
C LYS A 83 9.37 -10.09 -6.09
N GLU A 84 9.85 -9.44 -5.04
CA GLU A 84 9.03 -8.75 -4.06
C GLU A 84 9.09 -7.25 -4.33
N TYR A 85 7.98 -6.56 -4.09
CA TYR A 85 7.81 -5.13 -4.28
C TYR A 85 7.26 -4.48 -3.02
N ASP A 86 7.67 -3.26 -2.74
CA ASP A 86 7.04 -2.44 -1.71
C ASP A 86 5.63 -2.04 -2.17
N LEU A 87 4.64 -2.25 -1.31
CA LEU A 87 3.27 -1.87 -1.61
C LEU A 87 3.10 -0.35 -1.53
N PHE A 88 3.74 0.29 -0.54
CA PHE A 88 3.72 1.73 -0.35
C PHE A 88 5.14 2.29 -0.31
N THR A 89 5.40 3.40 -1.00
CA THR A 89 6.59 4.22 -0.74
C THR A 89 6.44 5.00 0.57
N ALA A 90 7.52 5.63 1.04
CA ALA A 90 7.47 6.48 2.23
C ALA A 90 6.49 7.66 2.06
N GLU A 91 6.47 8.28 0.88
CA GLU A 91 5.60 9.40 0.54
C GLU A 91 4.13 8.97 0.43
N GLU A 92 3.87 7.81 -0.19
CA GLU A 92 2.52 7.25 -0.30
C GLU A 92 1.96 6.90 1.10
N ALA A 93 2.80 6.31 1.96
CA ALA A 93 2.43 6.01 3.34
C ALA A 93 2.21 7.28 4.17
N GLU A 94 3.08 8.29 4.03
CA GLU A 94 2.93 9.59 4.70
C GLU A 94 1.61 10.28 4.31
N GLN A 95 1.20 10.15 3.05
CA GLN A 95 -0.04 10.74 2.56
C GLN A 95 -1.28 10.14 3.24
N ILE A 96 -1.35 8.82 3.39
CA ILE A 96 -2.58 8.15 3.86
C ILE A 96 -2.60 7.84 5.37
N ALA A 97 -1.43 7.69 6.01
CA ALA A 97 -1.32 7.32 7.42
C ALA A 97 -2.09 8.24 8.40
N PRO A 98 -2.08 9.59 8.26
CA PRO A 98 -2.82 10.46 9.18
C PRO A 98 -4.32 10.15 9.16
N TYR A 99 -4.87 9.89 7.98
CA TYR A 99 -6.29 9.64 7.79
C TYR A 99 -6.71 8.24 8.23
N LEU A 100 -5.84 7.24 8.07
CA LEU A 100 -6.08 5.90 8.63
C LEU A 100 -6.06 5.94 10.16
N ALA A 101 -5.08 6.61 10.77
CA ALA A 101 -5.00 6.78 12.22
C ALA A 101 -6.26 7.50 12.75
N GLN A 102 -6.67 8.58 12.10
CA GLN A 102 -7.90 9.29 12.43
C GLN A 102 -9.13 8.39 12.26
N GLY A 103 -9.24 7.64 11.16
CA GLY A 103 -10.34 6.73 10.92
C GLY A 103 -10.45 5.64 11.99
N LEU A 104 -9.33 5.04 12.38
CA LEU A 104 -9.31 3.99 13.41
C LEU A 104 -9.70 4.54 14.79
N LYS A 105 -9.33 5.79 15.08
CA LYS A 105 -9.72 6.51 16.30
C LYS A 105 -11.18 6.95 16.33
N GLU A 106 -11.78 7.22 15.16
CA GLU A 106 -13.17 7.68 15.07
C GLU A 106 -14.18 6.56 14.84
N ALA A 107 -13.75 5.41 14.33
CA ALA A 107 -14.61 4.25 14.11
C ALA A 107 -15.29 3.80 15.42
N ASN A 108 -16.54 3.38 15.31
CA ASN A 108 -17.23 2.67 16.38
C ASN A 108 -17.14 1.14 16.17
N SER A 109 -17.61 0.36 17.14
CA SER A 109 -17.54 -1.12 17.10
C SER A 109 -18.29 -1.79 15.94
N ASN A 110 -19.11 -1.06 15.19
CA ASN A 110 -19.83 -1.52 14.00
C ASN A 110 -19.29 -0.89 12.71
N GLN A 111 -18.11 -0.28 12.75
CA GLN A 111 -17.49 0.38 11.61
C GLN A 111 -16.06 -0.10 11.43
N TRP A 112 -15.68 -0.30 10.17
CA TRP A 112 -14.27 -0.40 9.76
C TRP A 112 -13.83 0.89 9.07
N VAL A 113 -12.54 1.01 8.82
CA VAL A 113 -11.96 2.08 8.02
C VAL A 113 -11.77 1.57 6.60
N ASP A 114 -12.59 2.04 5.67
CA ASP A 114 -12.50 1.72 4.24
C ASP A 114 -11.63 2.77 3.55
N PHE A 115 -10.59 2.32 2.86
CA PHE A 115 -9.56 3.19 2.29
C PHE A 115 -9.21 2.83 0.86
N SER A 116 -8.71 3.82 0.13
CA SER A 116 -8.19 3.69 -1.23
C SER A 116 -7.11 4.74 -1.46
N LEU A 117 -6.06 4.37 -2.19
CA LEU A 117 -5.00 5.27 -2.61
C LEU A 117 -4.71 5.05 -4.10
N GLU A 118 -4.86 6.11 -4.86
CA GLU A 118 -4.45 6.20 -6.26
C GLU A 118 -3.07 6.83 -6.35
N VAL A 119 -2.17 6.14 -7.05
CA VAL A 119 -0.77 6.55 -7.22
C VAL A 119 -0.35 6.35 -8.67
N TYR A 120 0.41 7.30 -9.19
CA TYR A 120 1.05 7.14 -10.48
C TYR A 120 2.36 6.38 -10.32
N ARG A 121 2.54 5.26 -11.02
CA ARG A 121 3.80 4.51 -11.02
C ARG A 121 4.46 4.54 -12.39
N GLY A 122 5.66 5.11 -12.49
CA GLY A 122 6.46 5.20 -13.72
C GLY A 122 7.52 6.31 -13.67
N GLN A 123 8.61 6.18 -14.44
CA GLN A 123 9.72 7.15 -14.44
C GLN A 123 9.43 8.45 -15.23
N MET A 124 8.45 8.44 -16.14
CA MET A 124 7.94 9.67 -16.79
C MET A 124 6.44 9.52 -17.10
N ILE A 125 5.73 10.64 -17.36
CA ILE A 125 4.27 10.72 -17.63
C ILE A 125 3.79 9.79 -18.77
N ILE A 126 4.67 9.42 -19.70
CA ILE A 126 4.33 8.58 -20.88
C ILE A 126 4.59 7.08 -20.63
N PHE A 127 5.28 6.75 -19.53
CA PHE A 127 5.79 5.40 -19.22
C PHE A 127 5.33 4.94 -17.83
N GLY A 128 4.16 5.38 -17.41
CA GLY A 128 3.58 4.98 -16.15
C GLY A 128 2.10 4.74 -16.27
N SER A 129 1.52 4.30 -15.17
CA SER A 129 0.08 4.07 -15.06
C SER A 129 -0.40 4.49 -13.68
N ASP A 130 -1.61 5.03 -13.62
CA ASP A 130 -2.34 5.15 -12.37
C ASP A 130 -2.69 3.76 -11.86
N GLN A 131 -2.38 3.54 -10.58
CA GLN A 131 -2.64 2.29 -9.88
C GLN A 131 -3.37 2.58 -8.59
N VAL A 132 -4.21 1.64 -8.18
CA VAL A 132 -4.96 1.72 -6.94
C VAL A 132 -4.57 0.59 -5.99
N THR A 133 -4.39 0.96 -4.73
CA THR A 133 -4.37 0.04 -3.60
C THR A 133 -5.48 0.44 -2.66
N ASP A 134 -6.41 -0.48 -2.39
CA ASP A 134 -7.58 -0.20 -1.57
C ASP A 134 -7.95 -1.40 -0.70
N GLY A 135 -8.73 -1.15 0.33
CA GLY A 135 -9.05 -2.18 1.30
C GLY A 135 -9.77 -1.64 2.52
N VAL A 136 -9.73 -2.44 3.57
CA VAL A 136 -10.32 -2.11 4.86
C VAL A 136 -9.31 -2.35 5.97
N ALA A 137 -9.30 -1.44 6.94
CA ALA A 137 -8.51 -1.52 8.16
C ALA A 137 -9.43 -1.61 9.37
N PHE A 138 -9.13 -2.50 10.30
CA PHE A 138 -9.88 -2.64 11.54
C PHE A 138 -9.05 -3.32 12.64
N VAL A 139 -9.45 -3.16 13.90
CA VAL A 139 -8.78 -3.81 15.04
C VAL A 139 -9.65 -4.91 15.61
N ARG A 140 -9.04 -6.06 15.89
CA ARG A 140 -9.69 -7.23 16.50
C ARG A 140 -8.66 -8.07 17.23
N ASP A 141 -9.00 -8.54 18.42
CA ASP A 141 -8.13 -9.34 19.29
C ASP A 141 -6.78 -8.64 19.58
N GLY A 142 -6.79 -7.32 19.75
CA GLY A 142 -5.59 -6.49 19.95
C GLY A 142 -4.69 -6.34 18.72
N LYS A 143 -5.11 -6.84 17.55
CA LYS A 143 -4.33 -6.82 16.31
C LYS A 143 -4.94 -5.93 15.25
N LEU A 144 -4.09 -5.18 14.54
CA LEU A 144 -4.50 -4.45 13.35
C LEU A 144 -4.67 -5.44 12.19
N ASN A 145 -5.79 -5.34 11.48
CA ASN A 145 -6.10 -6.13 10.30
C ASN A 145 -6.14 -5.18 9.09
N LEU A 146 -5.41 -5.53 8.05
CA LEU A 146 -5.42 -4.85 6.75
C LEU A 146 -5.82 -5.86 5.68
N ALA A 147 -7.03 -5.74 5.14
CA ALA A 147 -7.54 -6.61 4.09
C ALA A 147 -7.75 -5.82 2.79
N PHE A 148 -6.97 -6.15 1.77
CA PHE A 148 -6.90 -5.42 0.51
C PHE A 148 -7.87 -5.99 -0.52
N ARG A 149 -8.63 -5.11 -1.19
CA ARG A 149 -9.50 -5.49 -2.31
C ARG A 149 -8.72 -5.50 -3.61
N ASN A 150 -7.90 -4.48 -3.83
CA ASN A 150 -6.98 -4.32 -4.95
C ASN A 150 -5.57 -4.00 -4.39
N ILE A 151 -4.54 -4.60 -4.98
CA ILE A 151 -3.14 -4.42 -4.57
C ILE A 151 -2.38 -3.91 -5.78
N SER A 152 -2.05 -2.62 -5.83
CA SER A 152 -1.30 -2.00 -6.94
C SER A 152 -1.89 -2.35 -8.32
N GLU A 153 -3.22 -2.31 -8.45
CA GLU A 153 -3.94 -2.67 -9.69
C GLU A 153 -4.06 -1.44 -10.60
N LYS A 154 -3.85 -1.61 -11.91
CA LYS A 154 -3.95 -0.50 -12.86
C LYS A 154 -5.37 0.02 -12.99
N ILE A 155 -5.51 1.32 -13.15
CA ILE A 155 -6.77 2.00 -13.46
C ILE A 155 -6.83 2.26 -14.97
N GLY A 156 -7.95 1.92 -15.63
CA GLY A 156 -8.11 2.12 -17.08
C GLY A 156 -9.37 1.46 -17.65
N GLN A 157 -9.71 1.79 -18.90
CA GLN A 157 -11.00 1.43 -19.51
C GLN A 157 -11.26 -0.09 -19.63
N GLU A 158 -10.21 -0.91 -19.66
CA GLU A 158 -10.32 -2.37 -19.79
C GLU A 158 -10.13 -3.13 -18.46
N VAL A 159 -9.75 -2.44 -17.39
CA VAL A 159 -9.49 -3.07 -16.08
C VAL A 159 -10.64 -2.77 -15.14
N SER A 160 -11.42 -3.81 -14.81
CA SER A 160 -12.45 -3.72 -13.77
C SER A 160 -11.82 -3.98 -12.40
N LEU A 161 -11.77 -2.95 -11.56
CA LEU A 161 -11.33 -3.09 -10.18
C LEU A 161 -12.27 -4.02 -9.41
N ASN A 162 -11.70 -4.76 -8.46
CA ASN A 162 -12.48 -5.61 -7.59
C ASN A 162 -13.30 -4.76 -6.60
N ILE A 163 -14.63 -4.88 -6.68
CA ILE A 163 -15.58 -4.22 -5.78
C ILE A 163 -16.10 -5.15 -4.68
N VAL A 164 -15.73 -6.44 -4.74
CA VAL A 164 -16.14 -7.41 -3.72
C VAL A 164 -15.39 -7.12 -2.43
N SER A 165 -16.07 -7.30 -1.31
CA SER A 165 -15.47 -7.20 0.02
C SER A 165 -14.18 -8.02 0.13
N PRO A 166 -13.10 -7.42 0.66
CA PRO A 166 -11.78 -8.06 0.67
C PRO A 166 -11.73 -9.29 1.58
N LEU A 167 -12.71 -9.45 2.47
CA LEU A 167 -12.80 -10.59 3.39
C LEU A 167 -13.48 -11.81 2.76
N LYS A 168 -14.29 -11.60 1.71
CA LYS A 168 -15.05 -12.65 1.03
C LYS A 168 -14.26 -13.28 -0.11
N ALA A 169 -13.65 -12.46 -0.94
CA ALA A 169 -12.95 -12.90 -2.13
C ALA A 169 -11.81 -11.97 -2.50
N PHE A 170 -10.75 -12.56 -3.06
CA PHE A 170 -9.65 -11.85 -3.66
C PHE A 170 -9.32 -12.50 -5.01
N PRO A 171 -9.75 -11.90 -6.14
CA PRO A 171 -9.49 -12.42 -7.47
C PRO A 171 -8.13 -11.99 -8.03
N GLY A 172 -7.40 -11.12 -7.32
CA GLY A 172 -6.12 -10.57 -7.78
C GLY A 172 -5.00 -11.62 -7.86
N SER A 173 -3.99 -11.32 -8.68
CA SER A 173 -2.80 -12.16 -8.85
C SER A 173 -1.66 -11.84 -7.85
N ALA A 174 -1.84 -10.78 -7.07
CA ALA A 174 -0.89 -10.36 -6.04
C ALA A 174 -1.03 -11.19 -4.77
N ARG A 175 0.07 -11.34 -4.03
CA ARG A 175 0.08 -11.93 -2.69
C ARG A 175 0.97 -11.10 -1.79
N LEU A 176 0.44 -10.74 -0.62
CA LEU A 176 1.18 -10.05 0.42
C LEU A 176 2.27 -10.97 0.98
N ILE A 177 3.41 -10.36 1.26
CA ILE A 177 4.57 -10.97 1.90
C ILE A 177 4.65 -10.39 3.32
N PRO A 178 4.28 -11.15 4.36
CA PRO A 178 4.36 -10.66 5.72
C PRO A 178 5.81 -10.29 6.10
N GLY A 179 5.98 -9.10 6.65
CA GLY A 179 7.20 -8.70 7.34
C GLY A 179 7.30 -9.28 8.76
N LYS A 180 8.34 -8.89 9.50
CA LYS A 180 8.48 -9.24 10.92
C LYS A 180 7.28 -8.66 11.69
N GLY A 181 6.67 -9.45 12.58
CA GLY A 181 5.48 -9.04 13.35
C GLY A 181 4.16 -9.06 12.56
N MET A 182 4.17 -9.55 11.32
CA MET A 182 2.97 -9.69 10.48
C MET A 182 2.71 -11.16 10.12
N GLU A 183 1.44 -11.51 9.95
CA GLU A 183 1.01 -12.81 9.45
C GLU A 183 -0.13 -12.66 8.45
N LEU A 184 -0.32 -13.65 7.57
CA LEU A 184 -1.52 -13.71 6.74
C LEU A 184 -2.69 -14.28 7.55
N ALA A 185 -3.86 -13.65 7.44
CA ALA A 185 -5.08 -14.21 7.99
C ALA A 185 -5.37 -15.60 7.37
N LYS A 186 -6.11 -16.43 8.11
CA LYS A 186 -6.51 -17.76 7.66
C LYS A 186 -8.00 -17.80 7.41
N ASN A 187 -8.40 -18.38 6.28
CA ASN A 187 -9.81 -18.63 6.01
C ASN A 187 -10.37 -19.77 6.87
N LYS A 188 -11.67 -20.04 6.74
CA LYS A 188 -12.37 -21.13 7.46
C LYS A 188 -11.77 -22.54 7.24
N LYS A 189 -10.96 -22.72 6.20
CA LYS A 189 -10.24 -23.98 5.89
C LYS A 189 -8.79 -23.98 6.40
N GLY A 190 -8.39 -22.98 7.20
CA GLY A 190 -7.05 -22.83 7.74
C GLY A 190 -5.98 -22.39 6.73
N LYS A 191 -6.37 -22.06 5.50
CA LYS A 191 -5.44 -21.60 4.45
C LYS A 191 -5.24 -20.10 4.53
N ASP A 192 -4.02 -19.66 4.29
CA ASP A 192 -3.69 -18.24 4.25
C ASP A 192 -4.50 -17.51 3.16
N THR A 193 -4.99 -16.33 3.50
CA THR A 193 -5.63 -15.40 2.58
C THR A 193 -4.56 -14.43 2.04
N PRO A 194 -4.30 -14.42 0.72
CA PRO A 194 -3.14 -13.73 0.15
C PRO A 194 -3.20 -12.20 0.25
N ASN A 195 -4.36 -11.63 0.58
CA ASN A 195 -4.65 -10.21 0.58
C ASN A 195 -4.97 -9.64 1.97
N TRP A 196 -4.78 -10.40 3.05
CA TRP A 196 -5.16 -9.97 4.38
C TRP A 196 -4.03 -10.20 5.37
N LEU A 197 -3.47 -9.09 5.85
CA LEU A 197 -2.43 -9.05 6.88
C LEU A 197 -3.04 -8.81 8.27
N ILE A 198 -2.46 -9.49 9.25
CA ILE A 198 -2.71 -9.31 10.66
C ILE A 198 -1.40 -8.87 11.30
N ILE A 199 -1.43 -7.75 12.03
CA ILE A 199 -0.27 -7.12 12.65
C ILE A 199 -0.51 -7.06 14.17
N ASP A 200 0.40 -7.64 14.94
CA ASP A 200 0.41 -7.50 16.40
C ASP A 200 1.05 -6.15 16.77
N LEU A 201 0.23 -5.20 17.23
CA LEU A 201 0.66 -3.83 17.47
C LEU A 201 1.68 -3.71 18.61
N LYS A 202 1.62 -4.59 19.61
CA LYS A 202 2.58 -4.59 20.72
C LYS A 202 3.92 -5.15 20.26
N ALA A 203 3.89 -6.32 19.63
CA ALA A 203 5.10 -6.93 19.09
C ALA A 203 5.77 -6.04 18.02
N TYR A 204 4.99 -5.26 17.27
CA TYR A 204 5.53 -4.31 16.30
C TYR A 204 6.23 -3.11 16.97
N ALA A 205 5.62 -2.52 18.01
CA ALA A 205 6.19 -1.39 18.73
C ALA A 205 7.49 -1.75 19.48
N GLU A 206 7.52 -2.91 20.15
CA GLU A 206 8.72 -3.41 20.85
C GLU A 206 9.91 -3.60 19.88
N GLN A 207 9.64 -3.96 18.63
CA GLN A 207 10.67 -4.10 17.61
C GLN A 207 11.23 -2.77 17.12
N GLU A 208 10.40 -1.73 17.02
CA GLU A 208 10.85 -0.39 16.64
C GLU A 208 11.76 0.21 17.71
N GLU A 209 11.49 -0.12 18.97
CA GLU A 209 12.33 0.29 20.12
C GLU A 209 13.66 -0.48 20.18
N GLU A 210 13.71 -1.76 19.80
CA GLU A 210 14.96 -2.56 19.74
C GLU A 210 15.93 -2.08 18.64
N VAL A 211 15.42 -1.50 17.55
CA VAL A 211 16.25 -0.96 16.46
C VAL A 211 16.77 0.46 16.77
N LYS A 212 16.13 1.17 17.72
CA LYS A 212 16.45 2.55 18.10
C LYS A 212 17.58 2.81 19.13
N PRO A 213 18.30 1.85 19.78
CA PRO A 213 19.40 2.19 20.69
C PRO A 213 20.77 1.69 20.20
N ALA A 214 21.42 2.48 19.32
CA ALA A 214 22.89 2.45 19.16
C ALA A 214 23.54 3.77 18.67
N GLU A 215 22.78 4.77 18.21
CA GLU A 215 23.39 6.00 17.64
C GLU A 215 23.37 7.24 18.54
N THR A 216 23.11 7.10 19.85
CA THR A 216 23.16 8.27 20.75
C THR A 216 23.78 7.95 22.10
N LYS A 217 25.12 7.82 22.13
CA LYS A 217 25.97 8.18 23.28
C LYS A 217 27.31 8.75 22.79
N GLU A 218 27.38 10.08 22.87
CA GLU A 218 28.54 10.98 23.02
C GLU A 218 29.94 10.53 22.58
N GLU A 219 30.59 11.35 21.74
CA GLU A 219 31.86 11.96 22.15
C GLU A 219 32.03 13.39 21.58
N LYS A 220 32.19 14.36 22.50
CA LYS A 220 32.56 15.74 22.22
C LYS A 220 34.07 15.83 21.90
N LYS A 221 34.37 16.51 20.77
CA LYS A 221 35.58 17.24 20.30
C LYS A 221 36.83 17.31 21.23
N PRO A 222 38.06 17.41 20.66
CA PRO A 222 38.52 18.69 20.10
C PRO A 222 39.28 18.64 18.76
N GLU A 223 39.31 19.82 18.16
CA GLU A 223 40.00 20.27 16.92
C GLU A 223 41.53 20.16 17.02
N PRO A 224 42.24 20.05 15.87
CA PRO A 224 43.27 21.05 15.65
C PRO A 224 43.38 21.59 14.21
N GLU A 225 43.43 22.92 14.15
CA GLU A 225 44.37 23.77 13.40
C GLU A 225 44.69 23.49 11.92
N LYS A 226 44.11 24.37 11.10
CA LYS A 226 44.71 25.11 9.97
C LYS A 226 46.15 24.74 9.57
N LYS A 227 46.29 24.27 8.31
CA LYS A 227 47.36 24.73 7.41
C LYS A 227 46.80 25.11 6.05
N VAL A 228 46.83 26.41 5.80
CA VAL A 228 46.62 27.05 4.51
C VAL A 228 47.88 26.86 3.68
N SER A 229 47.76 26.30 2.48
CA SER A 229 48.78 26.39 1.42
C SER A 229 48.10 26.24 0.06
N GLN A 230 47.79 27.39 -0.55
CA GLN A 230 47.77 27.63 -2.00
C GLN A 230 48.99 28.53 -2.29
N PRO A 231 49.61 28.53 -3.49
CA PRO A 231 48.99 28.72 -4.81
C PRO A 231 49.47 27.65 -5.82
N GLU A 232 49.03 27.49 -7.07
CA GLU A 232 48.89 28.48 -8.13
C GLU A 232 48.24 27.76 -9.34
N GLN A 233 47.09 28.24 -9.81
CA GLN A 233 46.52 27.84 -11.09
C GLN A 233 46.49 29.08 -11.98
N GLU A 234 47.33 29.09 -13.01
CA GLU A 234 47.15 30.00 -14.14
C GLU A 234 47.00 29.21 -15.45
N LYS A 235 45.80 29.36 -16.01
CA LYS A 235 45.39 29.35 -17.43
C LYS A 235 46.00 28.29 -18.37
N THR A 236 45.11 27.51 -18.97
CA THR A 236 44.71 27.74 -20.39
C THR A 236 43.48 26.89 -20.76
N GLN A 237 42.41 27.58 -21.15
CA GLN A 237 41.39 27.09 -22.10
C GLN A 237 41.83 27.51 -23.53
N PRO A 238 41.11 27.22 -24.64
CA PRO A 238 39.93 26.35 -24.85
C PRO A 238 40.08 25.44 -26.11
N ARG A 239 39.19 24.46 -26.32
CA ARG A 239 38.46 24.32 -27.61
C ARG A 239 37.33 23.29 -27.54
N ALA A 240 36.19 23.69 -28.10
CA ALA A 240 34.99 22.91 -28.30
C ALA A 240 35.21 21.74 -29.26
N GLU A 241 34.57 20.61 -28.98
CA GLU A 241 34.11 19.70 -30.02
C GLU A 241 32.75 19.11 -29.67
N LYS A 242 31.97 18.96 -30.73
CA LYS A 242 30.54 18.77 -30.82
C LYS A 242 30.28 17.28 -30.95
N SER A 243 29.58 16.65 -30.01
CA SER A 243 29.20 15.23 -30.10
C SER A 243 27.68 15.13 -30.23
N GLU A 244 27.26 14.66 -31.41
CA GLU A 244 25.93 14.21 -31.77
C GLU A 244 25.57 12.93 -30.99
N PRO A 245 24.28 12.66 -30.68
CA PRO A 245 23.90 11.58 -29.77
C PRO A 245 24.21 10.18 -30.32
N GLU A 246 25.02 9.45 -29.57
CA GLU A 246 25.35 8.05 -29.78
C GLU A 246 24.12 7.16 -29.55
N LYS A 247 23.80 6.31 -30.52
CA LYS A 247 22.84 5.21 -30.35
C LYS A 247 23.35 4.26 -29.26
N PRO A 248 22.51 3.81 -28.30
CA PRO A 248 22.96 2.79 -27.37
C PRO A 248 23.08 1.43 -28.09
N GLN A 249 24.30 0.94 -28.20
CA GLN A 249 24.66 -0.44 -28.56
C GLN A 249 24.26 -1.41 -27.42
N PRO A 250 23.89 -2.67 -27.71
CA PRO A 250 23.43 -3.61 -26.70
C PRO A 250 24.61 -4.24 -25.98
N THR A 251 24.82 -3.88 -24.72
CA THR A 251 25.69 -4.61 -23.79
C THR A 251 24.86 -5.18 -22.65
N SER A 252 24.40 -6.42 -22.80
CA SER A 252 24.23 -7.29 -21.64
C SER A 252 24.30 -8.75 -22.09
N GLY A 253 25.15 -9.56 -21.45
CA GLY A 253 25.26 -11.00 -21.67
C GLY A 253 24.03 -11.80 -21.20
N LYS A 254 22.83 -11.21 -21.28
CA LYS A 254 21.55 -11.84 -20.93
C LYS A 254 20.96 -12.50 -22.16
N SER A 255 20.44 -13.71 -21.99
CA SER A 255 19.77 -14.45 -23.05
C SER A 255 18.54 -13.69 -23.58
N VAL A 256 18.18 -13.93 -24.84
CA VAL A 256 16.95 -13.37 -25.47
C VAL A 256 15.72 -13.61 -24.57
N LYS A 257 15.65 -14.79 -23.96
CA LYS A 257 14.58 -15.17 -23.03
C LYS A 257 14.54 -14.27 -21.79
N GLU A 258 15.68 -14.00 -21.16
CA GLU A 258 15.75 -13.11 -19.98
C GLU A 258 15.34 -11.67 -20.34
N ARG A 259 15.72 -11.18 -21.52
CA ARG A 259 15.33 -9.83 -21.98
C ARG A 259 13.82 -9.71 -22.25
N LEU A 260 13.20 -10.73 -22.82
CA LEU A 260 11.74 -10.77 -22.99
C LEU A 260 10.98 -10.82 -21.66
N LEU A 261 11.58 -11.46 -20.65
CA LEU A 261 11.02 -11.53 -19.30
C LEU A 261 11.07 -10.18 -18.59
N GLU A 262 12.23 -9.50 -18.60
CA GLU A 262 12.37 -8.14 -18.05
C GLU A 262 11.39 -7.17 -18.70
N LEU A 263 11.23 -7.27 -20.03
CA LEU A 263 10.29 -6.42 -20.75
C LEU A 263 8.84 -6.64 -20.31
N ARG A 264 8.44 -7.90 -20.09
CA ARG A 264 7.09 -8.20 -19.58
C ARG A 264 6.91 -7.69 -18.15
N GLU A 265 7.94 -7.81 -17.32
CA GLU A 265 7.92 -7.33 -15.95
C GLU A 265 7.66 -5.81 -15.89
N LEU A 266 8.39 -5.04 -16.68
CA LEU A 266 8.18 -3.59 -16.78
C LEU A 266 6.74 -3.27 -17.22
N TYR A 267 6.19 -4.05 -18.15
CA TYR A 267 4.82 -3.85 -18.62
C TYR A 267 3.80 -4.12 -17.52
N GLU A 268 3.92 -5.23 -16.79
CA GLU A 268 2.97 -5.55 -15.71
C GLU A 268 3.09 -4.57 -14.52
N GLN A 269 4.29 -4.06 -14.23
CA GLN A 269 4.49 -2.98 -13.25
C GLN A 269 3.92 -1.62 -13.70
N GLY A 270 3.50 -1.51 -14.96
CA GLY A 270 3.04 -0.25 -15.55
C GLY A 270 4.17 0.72 -15.90
N LEU A 271 5.43 0.29 -15.80
CA LEU A 271 6.61 1.09 -16.17
C LEU A 271 6.77 1.24 -17.69
N ILE A 272 6.05 0.46 -18.49
CA ILE A 272 5.96 0.61 -19.94
C ILE A 272 4.54 0.30 -20.44
N THR A 273 4.19 0.81 -21.63
CA THR A 273 2.88 0.62 -22.27
C THR A 273 2.80 -0.67 -23.09
N GLU A 274 1.60 -1.06 -23.53
CA GLU A 274 1.40 -2.26 -24.37
C GLU A 274 2.08 -2.12 -25.74
N GLU A 275 1.99 -0.94 -26.34
CA GLU A 275 2.66 -0.63 -27.62
C GLU A 275 4.18 -0.79 -27.48
N GLN A 276 4.76 -0.32 -26.38
CA GLN A 276 6.19 -0.44 -26.08
C GLN A 276 6.58 -1.88 -25.79
N TYR A 277 5.75 -2.60 -25.04
CA TYR A 277 5.92 -4.03 -24.81
C TYR A 277 5.98 -4.77 -26.16
N ASN A 278 5.01 -4.54 -27.05
CA ASN A 278 4.97 -5.19 -28.35
C ASN A 278 6.16 -4.81 -29.23
N LYS A 279 6.49 -3.52 -29.32
CA LYS A 279 7.63 -3.03 -30.12
C LYS A 279 8.97 -3.61 -29.64
N ARG A 280 9.25 -3.55 -28.33
CA ARG A 280 10.49 -4.08 -27.76
C ARG A 280 10.54 -5.61 -27.83
N ARG A 281 9.40 -6.28 -27.72
CA ARG A 281 9.31 -7.73 -27.89
C ARG A 281 9.69 -8.12 -29.31
N GLU A 282 9.21 -7.40 -30.32
CA GLU A 282 9.62 -7.62 -31.72
C GLU A 282 11.11 -7.37 -31.95
N GLU A 283 11.67 -6.30 -31.36
CA GLU A 283 13.10 -6.01 -31.43
C GLU A 283 13.94 -7.17 -30.87
N ILE A 284 13.59 -7.68 -29.67
CA ILE A 284 14.31 -8.79 -29.03
C ILE A 284 14.15 -10.10 -29.82
N LEU A 285 12.98 -10.33 -30.43
CA LEU A 285 12.74 -11.54 -31.24
C LEU A 285 13.50 -11.53 -32.57
N LYS A 286 13.86 -10.36 -33.11
CA LYS A 286 14.69 -10.24 -34.33
C LYS A 286 16.16 -10.61 -34.11
N GLU A 287 16.58 -10.78 -32.87
CA GLU A 287 17.94 -11.19 -32.51
C GLU A 287 18.12 -12.71 -32.38
N LEU A 288 17.06 -13.49 -32.63
CA LEU A 288 17.10 -14.95 -32.78
C LEU A 288 17.57 -15.34 -34.19
#